data_AF-A0A432Q5T4-F1
#
_entry.id   AF-A0A432Q5T4-F1
#
_cell.length_a   1.000
_cell.length_b   1.000
_cell.length_c   1.000
_cell.angle_alpha   90.00
_cell.angle_beta   90.00
_cell.angle_gamma   90.00
#
_symmetry.space_group_name_H-M   'P 1'
#
loop_
_entity.id
_entity.type
_entity.pdbx_description
1 polymer ?
#
loop_
_entity_poly.entity_id
_entity_poly.type
_entity_poly.pdbx_seq_one_letter_code
_entity_poly.pdbx_strand_id
1 'polypeptide(L)'
;MGVQLKTVGEIFSETWELYKERSIPILLVGLITICLVFLFFFLTSLAALFFQGGVSSFVEAVQTKQFAPSAIAAVVTGFLGFLVLLVWGQAATLAISVDENMSVPEALKAGWSYFFPLGWVGSLYLGILFSGLTLFIVPGLVLGLSMSFCFYALIEDDYTGMDAIVASHVYVRGHWWNTFLKLFLVFLLSFSLGVVPVVGQLLSFVFTPFFLLYMVTVYRDLREASDAIPFQTSKRWVWWCMAVFGTLLPLLAILGAAVTLVPQLPRVLEEIQQGKVPGIELPHLDGFDFSGQGGKKRMRTPPRLTRLPSVEGFWIWHDPAGDTKNPLLDIREVAAKGENGILYFRITMASSFDAYFKTVKDADYYPLISLYLDIDVDRRTGGRVITASERSGYDFALNVLLGSEHASKNNIVKVTLYQMDSDHQKSLGDLAPQSVTVSGRTLSLQIPAARFGVHSEDMMRMCFLEYGQQQGSGLAKDKLIPLK
;
A
#
# COMPACT_ATOMS: atom_id res chain seq x y z
N MET A 1 -4.49 53.77 -0.26
CA MET A 1 -5.45 52.99 -1.07
C MET A 1 -4.86 51.59 -1.14
N GLY A 2 -5.44 50.62 -0.44
CA GLY A 2 -4.91 49.25 -0.46
C GLY A 2 -5.02 48.68 -1.87
N VAL A 3 -3.94 48.12 -2.40
CA VAL A 3 -3.96 47.44 -3.70
C VAL A 3 -4.93 46.26 -3.58
N GLN A 4 -5.93 46.22 -4.46
CA GLN A 4 -6.90 45.12 -4.49
C GLN A 4 -6.23 43.88 -5.08
N LEU A 5 -6.34 42.74 -4.39
CA LEU A 5 -5.78 41.48 -4.87
C LEU A 5 -6.39 41.09 -6.23
N LYS A 6 -5.53 40.61 -7.14
CA LYS A 6 -5.93 40.05 -8.42
C LYS A 6 -6.88 38.88 -8.24
N THR A 7 -7.84 38.76 -9.15
CA THR A 7 -8.77 37.64 -9.23
C THR A 7 -8.06 36.37 -9.71
N VAL A 8 -8.71 35.20 -9.53
CA VAL A 8 -8.16 33.91 -10.00
C VAL A 8 -7.93 33.93 -11.52
N GLY A 9 -8.84 34.56 -12.28
CA GLY A 9 -8.73 34.65 -13.74
C GLY A 9 -7.56 35.52 -14.20
N GLU A 10 -7.32 36.65 -13.52
CA GLU A 10 -6.19 37.54 -13.80
C GLU A 10 -4.85 36.84 -13.52
N ILE A 11 -4.71 36.20 -12.35
CA ILE A 11 -3.51 35.43 -12.02
C ILE A 11 -3.29 34.31 -13.04
N PHE A 12 -4.34 33.56 -13.40
CA PHE A 12 -4.21 32.47 -14.37
C PHE A 12 -3.78 32.98 -15.75
N SER A 13 -4.33 34.11 -16.21
CA SER A 13 -3.96 34.72 -17.48
C SER A 13 -2.51 35.20 -17.47
N GLU A 14 -2.08 35.88 -16.42
CA GLU A 14 -0.71 36.36 -16.26
C GLU A 14 0.29 35.19 -16.19
N THR A 15 -0.02 34.16 -15.40
CA THR A 15 0.77 32.93 -15.34
C THR A 15 0.84 32.23 -16.70
N TRP A 16 -0.24 32.23 -17.48
CA TRP A 16 -0.25 31.61 -18.82
C TRP A 16 0.68 32.33 -19.80
N GLU A 17 0.73 33.66 -19.74
CA GLU A 17 1.69 34.44 -20.54
C GLU A 17 3.14 34.11 -20.12
N LEU A 18 3.43 34.14 -18.81
CA LEU A 18 4.75 33.76 -18.29
C LEU A 18 5.12 32.32 -18.66
N TYR A 19 4.16 31.39 -18.64
CA TYR A 19 4.39 29.99 -18.98
C TYR A 19 4.82 29.82 -20.44
N LYS A 20 4.20 30.56 -21.38
CA LYS A 20 4.59 30.51 -22.79
C LYS A 20 6.02 30.99 -23.01
N GLU A 21 6.47 31.97 -22.24
CA GLU A 21 7.80 32.57 -22.37
C GLU A 21 8.89 31.79 -21.63
N ARG A 22 8.58 31.26 -20.44
CA ARG A 22 9.57 30.77 -19.47
C ARG A 22 9.48 29.28 -19.11
N SER A 23 8.51 28.54 -19.65
CA SER A 23 8.37 27.11 -19.34
C SER A 23 9.60 26.28 -19.72
N ILE A 24 10.21 26.54 -20.89
CA ILE A 24 11.33 25.74 -21.39
C ILE A 24 12.57 25.80 -20.47
N PRO A 25 13.09 26.97 -20.06
CA PRO A 25 14.20 27.02 -19.10
C PRO A 25 13.93 26.28 -17.79
N ILE A 26 12.73 26.44 -17.23
CA ILE A 26 12.33 25.77 -15.97
C ILE A 26 12.30 24.23 -16.17
N LEU A 27 11.71 23.75 -17.26
CA LEU A 27 11.68 22.32 -17.61
C LEU A 27 13.08 21.76 -17.82
N LEU A 28 13.99 22.51 -18.46
CA LEU A 28 15.36 22.08 -18.69
C LEU A 28 16.11 21.90 -17.37
N VAL A 29 16.00 22.85 -16.43
CA VAL A 29 16.60 22.71 -15.09
C VAL A 29 16.03 21.50 -14.35
N GLY A 30 14.71 21.30 -14.40
CA GLY A 30 14.05 20.14 -13.80
C GLY A 30 14.51 18.81 -14.43
N LEU A 31 14.61 18.75 -15.76
CA LEU A 31 15.06 17.57 -16.49
C LEU A 31 16.53 17.24 -16.20
N ILE A 32 17.40 18.25 -16.18
CA ILE A 32 18.82 18.09 -15.81
C ILE A 32 18.92 17.53 -14.39
N THR A 33 18.16 18.06 -13.45
CA THR A 33 18.12 17.56 -12.06
C THR A 33 17.70 16.10 -12.01
N ILE A 34 16.62 15.73 -12.70
CA ILE A 34 16.13 14.34 -12.76
C ILE A 34 17.20 13.42 -13.36
N CYS A 35 17.83 13.82 -14.47
CA CYS A 35 18.91 13.07 -15.10
C CYS A 35 20.12 12.88 -14.18
N LEU A 36 20.51 13.92 -13.41
CA LEU A 36 21.58 13.83 -12.44
C LEU A 36 21.24 12.88 -11.28
N VAL A 37 20.00 12.89 -10.81
CA VAL A 37 19.52 11.94 -9.79
C VAL A 37 19.59 10.50 -10.32
N PHE A 38 19.07 10.23 -11.53
CA PHE A 38 19.16 8.90 -12.13
C PHE A 38 20.61 8.47 -12.37
N LEU A 39 21.45 9.35 -12.87
CA LEU A 39 22.88 9.09 -13.06
C LEU A 39 23.56 8.76 -11.72
N PHE A 40 23.27 9.51 -10.67
CA PHE A 40 23.82 9.27 -9.34
C PHE A 40 23.39 7.91 -8.79
N PHE A 41 22.11 7.55 -8.89
CA PHE A 41 21.61 6.22 -8.49
C PHE A 41 22.23 5.10 -9.32
N PHE A 42 22.38 5.31 -10.62
CA PHE A 42 23.01 4.34 -11.51
C PHE A 42 24.48 4.11 -11.12
N LEU A 43 25.25 5.18 -10.91
CA LEU A 43 26.66 5.12 -10.53
C LEU A 43 26.86 4.50 -9.13
N THR A 44 26.04 4.89 -8.15
CA THR A 44 26.11 4.32 -6.79
C THR A 44 25.72 2.84 -6.78
N SER A 45 24.72 2.44 -7.57
CA SER A 45 24.35 1.03 -7.73
C SER A 45 25.45 0.22 -8.42
N LEU A 46 26.07 0.77 -9.48
CA LEU A 46 27.17 0.12 -10.18
C LEU A 46 28.40 -0.04 -9.28
N ALA A 47 28.72 0.98 -8.49
CA ALA A 47 29.79 0.92 -7.50
C ALA A 47 29.50 -0.16 -6.44
N ALA A 48 28.26 -0.21 -5.92
CA ALA A 48 27.85 -1.22 -4.95
C ALA A 48 28.03 -2.64 -5.50
N LEU A 49 27.59 -2.89 -6.74
CA LEU A 49 27.77 -4.18 -7.41
C LEU A 49 29.25 -4.54 -7.57
N PHE A 50 30.09 -3.58 -7.96
CA PHE A 50 31.52 -3.81 -8.12
C PHE A 50 32.20 -4.19 -6.80
N PHE A 51 31.93 -3.44 -5.72
CA PHE A 51 32.51 -3.71 -4.40
C PHE A 51 31.99 -4.99 -3.72
N GLN A 52 30.86 -5.53 -4.17
CA GLN A 52 30.32 -6.79 -3.69
C GLN A 52 30.80 -8.02 -4.47
N GLY A 53 31.61 -7.84 -5.52
CA GLY A 53 32.07 -8.95 -6.36
C GLY A 53 31.10 -9.33 -7.48
N GLY A 54 30.19 -8.42 -7.84
CA GLY A 54 29.29 -8.56 -8.98
C GLY A 54 27.87 -8.99 -8.60
N VAL A 55 27.06 -9.21 -9.65
CA VAL A 55 25.61 -9.49 -9.52
C VAL A 55 25.35 -10.81 -8.79
N SER A 56 26.19 -11.84 -8.98
CA SER A 56 26.03 -13.14 -8.31
C SER A 56 26.09 -13.02 -6.79
N SER A 57 27.09 -12.29 -6.28
CA SER A 57 27.27 -12.06 -4.85
C SER A 57 26.17 -11.19 -4.26
N PHE A 58 25.66 -10.21 -5.02
CA PHE A 58 24.51 -9.41 -4.60
C PHE A 58 23.23 -10.27 -4.49
N VAL A 59 22.97 -11.13 -5.48
CA VAL A 59 21.81 -12.05 -5.45
C VAL A 59 21.93 -13.01 -4.27
N GLU A 60 23.11 -13.58 -4.03
CA GLU A 60 23.37 -14.43 -2.87
C GLU A 60 23.18 -13.67 -1.56
N ALA A 61 23.69 -12.44 -1.43
CA ALA A 61 23.49 -11.60 -0.25
C ALA A 61 22.00 -11.29 0.00
N VAL A 62 21.21 -11.07 -1.05
CA VAL A 62 19.76 -10.86 -0.96
C VAL A 62 19.04 -12.15 -0.54
N GLN A 63 19.41 -13.30 -1.09
CA GLN A 63 18.82 -14.60 -0.76
C GLN A 63 19.16 -15.05 0.67
N THR A 64 20.42 -14.90 1.06
CA THR A 64 20.93 -15.26 2.40
C THR A 64 20.63 -14.19 3.46
N LYS A 65 20.14 -13.02 3.04
CA LYS A 65 19.89 -11.83 3.89
C LYS A 65 21.12 -11.32 4.63
N GLN A 66 22.31 -11.69 4.17
CA GLN A 66 23.57 -11.24 4.72
C GLN A 66 24.07 -10.05 3.89
N PHE A 67 23.70 -8.84 4.30
CA PHE A 67 24.21 -7.63 3.67
C PHE A 67 25.59 -7.29 4.23
N ALA A 68 26.59 -7.26 3.35
CA ALA A 68 27.91 -6.75 3.70
C ALA A 68 27.80 -5.27 4.16
N PRO A 69 28.65 -4.80 5.11
CA PRO A 69 28.67 -3.40 5.52
C PRO A 69 28.81 -2.40 4.36
N SER A 70 29.49 -2.78 3.28
CA SER A 70 29.60 -2.00 2.05
C SER A 70 28.27 -1.79 1.32
N ALA A 71 27.35 -2.77 1.38
CA ALA A 71 26.00 -2.66 0.83
C ALA A 71 25.20 -1.57 1.56
N ILE A 72 25.24 -1.61 2.89
CA ILE A 72 24.57 -0.64 3.76
C ILE A 72 25.15 0.76 3.51
N ALA A 73 26.48 0.88 3.46
CA ALA A 73 27.16 2.14 3.17
C ALA A 73 26.77 2.71 1.78
N ALA A 74 26.62 1.87 0.76
CA ALA A 74 26.18 2.29 -0.57
C ALA A 74 24.74 2.82 -0.56
N VAL A 75 23.82 2.15 0.14
CA VAL A 75 22.43 2.62 0.30
C VAL A 75 22.37 3.96 1.03
N VAL A 76 23.10 4.09 2.14
CA VAL A 76 23.17 5.34 2.91
C VAL A 76 23.76 6.47 2.05
N THR A 77 24.84 6.19 1.31
CA THR A 77 25.47 7.17 0.41
C THR A 77 24.53 7.57 -0.72
N GLY A 78 23.83 6.60 -1.32
CA GLY A 78 22.81 6.82 -2.35
C GLY A 78 21.67 7.70 -1.84
N PHE A 79 21.20 7.45 -0.62
CA PHE A 79 20.16 8.25 0.02
C PHE A 79 20.62 9.68 0.33
N LEU A 80 21.82 9.85 0.90
CA LEU A 80 22.38 11.18 1.19
C LEU A 80 22.60 12.00 -0.07
N GLY A 81 23.18 11.42 -1.12
CA GLY A 81 23.37 12.12 -2.39
C GLY A 81 22.05 12.46 -3.08
N PHE A 82 21.03 11.61 -2.96
CA PHE A 82 19.67 11.93 -3.39
C PHE A 82 19.11 13.15 -2.67
N LEU A 83 19.23 13.23 -1.34
CA LEU A 83 18.77 14.40 -0.57
C LEU A 83 19.49 15.69 -0.99
N VAL A 84 20.81 15.62 -1.22
CA VAL A 84 21.60 16.76 -1.69
C VAL A 84 21.11 17.22 -3.08
N LEU A 85 20.96 16.30 -4.03
CA LEU A 85 20.49 16.62 -5.38
C LEU A 85 19.05 17.13 -5.39
N LEU A 86 18.20 16.62 -4.50
CA LEU A 86 16.82 17.08 -4.33
C LEU A 86 16.79 18.55 -3.89
N VAL A 87 17.52 18.90 -2.83
CA VAL A 87 17.53 20.29 -2.31
C VAL A 87 18.19 21.23 -3.31
N TRP A 88 19.32 20.84 -3.90
CA TRP A 88 20.01 21.63 -4.92
C TRP A 88 19.13 21.86 -6.16
N GLY A 89 18.47 20.82 -6.65
CA GLY A 89 17.58 20.90 -7.80
C GLY A 89 16.38 21.81 -7.54
N GLN A 90 15.75 21.68 -6.37
CA GLN A 90 14.64 22.55 -5.97
C GLN A 90 15.08 24.01 -5.85
N ALA A 91 16.27 24.27 -5.30
CA ALA A 91 16.84 25.62 -5.23
C ALA A 91 17.09 26.22 -6.62
N ALA A 92 17.67 25.45 -7.55
CA ALA A 92 17.89 25.88 -8.92
C ALA A 92 16.58 26.18 -9.67
N THR A 93 15.59 25.28 -9.54
CA THR A 93 14.27 25.42 -10.17
C THR A 93 13.50 26.62 -9.59
N LEU A 94 13.60 26.88 -8.29
CA LEU A 94 12.96 28.03 -7.67
C LEU A 94 13.62 29.34 -8.12
N ALA A 95 14.96 29.40 -8.15
CA ALA A 95 15.70 30.59 -8.58
C ALA A 95 15.33 31.03 -10.00
N ILE A 96 15.27 30.10 -10.96
CA ILE A 96 14.88 30.40 -12.34
C ILE A 96 13.39 30.73 -12.52
N SER A 97 12.54 30.29 -11.58
CA SER A 97 11.12 30.62 -11.60
C SER A 97 10.83 32.04 -11.11
N VAL A 98 11.65 32.54 -10.17
CA VAL A 98 11.52 33.88 -9.59
C VAL A 98 12.23 34.91 -10.45
N ASP A 99 13.46 34.63 -10.89
CA ASP A 99 14.22 35.54 -11.76
C ASP A 99 13.96 35.26 -13.24
N GLU A 100 13.17 36.15 -13.86
CA GLU A 100 12.79 36.08 -15.27
C GLU A 100 13.96 36.27 -16.24
N ASN A 101 15.08 36.83 -15.80
CA ASN A 101 16.26 37.05 -16.65
C ASN A 101 17.29 35.93 -16.52
N MET A 102 17.14 35.06 -15.53
CA MET A 102 18.11 34.02 -15.24
C MET A 102 18.16 32.95 -16.34
N SER A 103 19.38 32.60 -16.76
CA SER A 103 19.65 31.51 -17.70
C SER A 103 19.77 30.14 -17.01
N VAL A 104 19.66 29.05 -17.76
CA VAL A 104 19.76 27.68 -17.22
C VAL A 104 21.07 27.43 -16.46
N PRO A 105 22.27 27.78 -16.99
CA PRO A 105 23.53 27.56 -16.25
C PRO A 105 23.63 28.40 -14.98
N GLU A 106 23.15 29.64 -15.01
CA GLU A 106 23.12 30.53 -13.84
C GLU A 106 22.21 29.96 -12.76
N ALA A 107 21.05 29.39 -13.12
CA ALA A 107 20.14 28.74 -12.20
C ALA A 107 20.77 27.52 -11.51
N LEU A 108 21.47 26.66 -12.27
CA LEU A 108 22.17 25.49 -11.70
C LEU A 108 23.28 25.91 -10.72
N LYS A 109 23.96 27.04 -11.00
CA LYS A 109 24.94 27.63 -10.10
C LYS A 109 24.28 28.24 -8.86
N ALA A 110 23.16 28.95 -9.04
CA ALA A 110 22.36 29.53 -7.96
C ALA A 110 21.83 28.45 -7.01
N GLY A 111 21.55 27.25 -7.52
CA GLY A 111 21.17 26.09 -6.70
C GLY A 111 22.15 25.81 -5.55
N TRP A 112 23.46 26.02 -5.74
CA TRP A 112 24.46 25.89 -4.68
C TRP A 112 24.47 27.08 -3.72
N SER A 113 24.28 28.30 -4.23
CA SER A 113 24.20 29.51 -3.40
C SER A 113 23.00 29.47 -2.45
N TYR A 114 21.86 28.98 -2.92
CA TYR A 114 20.63 28.86 -2.13
C TYR A 114 20.49 27.51 -1.41
N PHE A 115 21.41 26.56 -1.57
CA PHE A 115 21.32 25.24 -0.95
C PHE A 115 21.15 25.30 0.58
N PHE A 116 22.07 25.99 1.26
CA PHE A 116 22.02 26.12 2.73
C PHE A 116 20.88 27.05 3.20
N PRO A 117 20.67 28.24 2.59
CA PRO A 117 19.55 29.10 2.98
C PRO A 117 18.18 28.41 2.83
N LEU A 118 17.95 27.70 1.72
CA LEU A 118 16.69 27.00 1.47
C LEU A 118 16.52 25.80 2.41
N GLY A 119 17.58 25.02 2.65
CA GLY A 119 17.55 23.94 3.63
C GLY A 119 17.24 24.46 5.05
N TRP A 120 17.82 25.60 5.43
CA TRP A 120 17.56 26.22 6.72
C TRP A 120 16.12 26.72 6.87
N VAL A 121 15.64 27.54 5.94
CA VAL A 121 14.25 28.02 5.92
C VAL A 121 13.27 26.85 5.86
N GLY A 122 13.57 25.82 5.05
CA GLY A 122 12.76 24.62 4.92
C GLY A 122 12.66 23.82 6.21
N SER A 123 13.77 23.66 6.95
CA SER A 123 13.77 22.99 8.25
C SER A 123 12.92 23.72 9.29
N LEU A 124 13.02 25.06 9.34
CA LEU A 124 12.20 25.88 10.22
C LEU A 124 10.71 25.81 9.84
N TYR A 125 10.39 25.87 8.55
CA TYR A 125 9.03 25.72 8.02
C TYR A 125 8.43 24.36 8.42
N LEU A 126 9.16 23.26 8.18
CA LEU A 126 8.72 21.91 8.55
C LEU A 126 8.52 21.77 10.06
N GLY A 127 9.42 22.33 10.88
CA GLY A 127 9.28 22.33 12.33
C GLY A 127 8.01 23.04 12.81
N ILE A 128 7.70 24.22 12.26
CA ILE A 128 6.48 24.96 12.61
C ILE A 128 5.23 24.21 12.12
N LEU A 129 5.27 23.65 10.91
CA LEU A 129 4.19 22.86 10.34
C LEU A 129 3.88 21.63 11.20
N PHE A 130 4.89 20.86 11.59
CA PHE A 130 4.72 19.69 12.46
C PHE A 130 4.21 20.05 13.85
N SER A 131 4.66 21.17 14.41
CA SER A 131 4.08 21.70 15.65
C SER A 131 2.59 21.97 15.51
N GLY A 132 2.19 22.63 14.43
CA GLY A 132 0.78 22.90 14.13
C GLY A 132 -0.03 21.62 13.99
N LEU A 133 0.46 20.66 13.21
CA LEU A 133 -0.19 19.36 12.97
C LEU A 133 -0.30 18.50 14.23
N THR A 134 0.71 18.56 15.11
CA THR A 134 0.72 17.82 16.39
C THR A 134 -0.36 18.34 17.34
N LEU A 135 -0.61 19.66 17.34
CA LEU A 135 -1.72 20.24 18.08
C LEU A 135 -3.05 19.78 17.48
N PHE A 136 -3.27 20.05 16.19
CA PHE A 136 -4.42 19.56 15.42
C PHE A 136 -4.16 19.71 13.90
N ILE A 137 -4.87 18.93 13.07
CA ILE A 137 -4.77 19.02 11.60
C ILE A 137 -5.05 20.44 11.09
N VAL A 138 -6.12 21.08 11.58
CA VAL A 138 -6.56 22.40 11.08
C VAL A 138 -5.53 23.53 11.36
N PRO A 139 -5.03 23.73 12.60
CA PRO A 139 -3.93 24.66 12.87
C PRO A 139 -2.69 24.42 12.02
N GLY A 140 -2.30 23.16 11.79
CA GLY A 140 -1.20 22.80 10.90
C GLY A 140 -1.42 23.30 9.47
N LEU A 141 -2.62 23.09 8.91
CA LEU A 141 -2.96 23.57 7.56
C LEU A 141 -3.00 25.10 7.47
N VAL A 142 -3.53 25.79 8.49
CA VAL A 142 -3.57 27.25 8.54
C VAL A 142 -2.16 27.84 8.55
N LEU A 143 -1.25 27.29 9.36
CA LEU A 143 0.15 27.71 9.42
C LEU A 143 0.91 27.36 8.15
N GLY A 144 0.73 26.14 7.62
CA GLY A 144 1.35 25.70 6.38
C GLY A 144 1.01 26.62 5.21
N LEU A 145 -0.27 26.98 5.03
CA LEU A 145 -0.67 27.94 4.00
C LEU A 145 -0.08 29.34 4.25
N SER A 146 -0.10 29.80 5.50
CA SER A 146 0.41 31.15 5.81
C SER A 146 1.90 31.28 5.51
N MET A 147 2.66 30.19 5.59
CA MET A 147 4.12 30.17 5.44
C MET A 147 4.58 29.58 4.09
N SER A 148 3.65 29.24 3.20
CA SER A 148 3.97 28.54 1.94
C SER A 148 4.84 29.34 0.99
N PHE A 149 4.90 30.67 1.15
CA PHE A 149 5.66 31.57 0.28
C PHE A 149 7.04 31.96 0.83
N CYS A 150 7.48 31.37 1.94
CA CYS A 150 8.76 31.71 2.56
C CYS A 150 9.96 31.49 1.62
N PHE A 151 9.91 30.50 0.73
CA PHE A 151 10.99 30.26 -0.23
C PHE A 151 11.06 31.32 -1.34
N TYR A 152 9.92 31.91 -1.74
CA TYR A 152 9.89 33.01 -2.70
C TYR A 152 10.40 34.30 -2.06
N ALA A 153 10.02 34.55 -0.81
CA ALA A 153 10.56 35.64 0.00
C ALA A 153 12.08 35.51 0.22
N LEU A 154 12.60 34.29 0.35
CA LEU A 154 14.04 34.05 0.43
C LEU A 154 14.79 34.46 -0.84
N ILE A 155 14.22 34.19 -2.02
CA ILE A 155 14.92 34.45 -3.30
C ILE A 155 14.68 35.88 -3.79
N GLU A 156 13.45 36.38 -3.72
CA GLU A 156 13.08 37.69 -4.28
C GLU A 156 13.36 38.85 -3.30
N ASP A 157 13.17 38.63 -1.99
CA ASP A 157 13.39 39.66 -0.96
C ASP A 157 14.71 39.48 -0.19
N ASP A 158 15.49 38.44 -0.50
CA ASP A 158 16.74 38.07 0.20
C ASP A 158 16.55 37.85 1.72
N TYR A 159 15.34 37.50 2.16
CA TYR A 159 15.08 37.17 3.57
C TYR A 159 15.62 35.80 3.94
N THR A 160 16.30 35.67 5.08
CA THR A 160 16.88 34.38 5.51
C THR A 160 16.26 33.86 6.81
N GLY A 161 16.28 32.54 6.98
CA GLY A 161 15.85 31.86 8.21
C GLY A 161 14.41 32.19 8.62
N MET A 162 14.23 32.63 9.87
CA MET A 162 12.90 32.94 10.42
C MET A 162 12.26 34.17 9.75
N ASP A 163 13.07 35.08 9.21
CA ASP A 163 12.55 36.31 8.63
C ASP A 163 11.80 36.01 7.33
N ALA A 164 12.25 35.04 6.53
CA ALA A 164 11.53 34.57 5.34
C ALA A 164 10.13 33.98 5.69
N ILE A 165 10.06 33.24 6.79
CA ILE A 165 8.83 32.58 7.26
C ILE A 165 7.82 33.61 7.75
N VAL A 166 8.28 34.54 8.59
CA VAL A 166 7.42 35.59 9.14
C VAL A 166 6.97 36.55 8.03
N ALA A 167 7.82 36.84 7.03
CA ALA A 167 7.43 37.62 5.85
C ALA A 167 6.25 36.97 5.12
N SER A 168 6.36 35.68 4.78
CA SER A 168 5.26 34.93 4.16
C SER A 168 3.98 34.99 5.00
N HIS A 169 4.09 34.82 6.32
CA HIS A 169 2.91 34.88 7.20
C HIS A 169 2.24 36.26 7.16
N VAL A 170 3.02 37.34 7.09
CA VAL A 170 2.49 38.70 6.96
C VAL A 170 1.80 38.91 5.62
N TYR A 171 2.40 38.44 4.51
CA TYR A 171 1.82 38.56 3.16
C TYR A 171 0.45 37.87 3.05
N VAL A 172 0.30 36.69 3.66
CA VAL A 172 -0.96 35.93 3.64
C VAL A 172 -1.98 36.45 4.66
N ARG A 173 -1.53 37.17 5.70
CA ARG A 173 -2.39 37.63 6.80
C ARG A 173 -3.45 38.61 6.27
N GLY A 174 -4.71 38.36 6.63
CA GLY A 174 -5.85 39.14 6.15
C GLY A 174 -6.41 38.66 4.80
N HIS A 175 -5.65 37.85 4.06
CA HIS A 175 -6.02 37.34 2.74
C HIS A 175 -6.11 35.81 2.67
N TRP A 176 -6.04 35.13 3.82
CA TRP A 176 -5.91 33.67 3.93
C TRP A 176 -6.91 32.89 3.07
N TRP A 177 -8.21 33.25 3.10
CA TRP A 177 -9.23 32.56 2.30
C TRP A 177 -9.05 32.77 0.79
N ASN A 178 -8.64 33.96 0.38
CA ASN A 178 -8.36 34.26 -1.02
C ASN A 178 -7.16 33.43 -1.51
N THR A 179 -6.08 33.41 -0.73
CA THR A 179 -4.89 32.58 -0.99
C THR A 179 -5.24 31.09 -1.01
N PHE A 180 -6.02 30.62 -0.03
CA PHE A 180 -6.45 29.21 0.05
C PHE A 180 -7.19 28.80 -1.22
N LEU A 181 -8.17 29.59 -1.67
CA LEU A 181 -8.95 29.27 -2.86
C LEU A 181 -8.08 29.26 -4.14
N LYS A 182 -7.18 30.24 -4.30
CA LYS A 182 -6.20 30.27 -5.41
C LYS A 182 -5.36 28.99 -5.44
N LEU A 183 -4.76 28.63 -4.30
CA LEU A 183 -3.91 27.43 -4.21
C LEU A 183 -4.70 26.12 -4.32
N PHE A 184 -5.91 26.08 -3.79
CA PHE A 184 -6.77 24.90 -3.86
C PHE A 184 -7.20 24.60 -5.30
N LEU A 185 -7.52 25.62 -6.09
CA LEU A 185 -7.90 25.45 -7.49
C LEU A 185 -6.74 24.92 -8.35
N VAL A 186 -5.53 25.49 -8.20
CA VAL A 186 -4.36 24.99 -8.94
C VAL A 186 -3.95 23.59 -8.46
N PHE A 187 -4.16 23.28 -7.17
CA PHE A 187 -3.97 21.94 -6.63
C PHE A 187 -4.93 20.93 -7.26
N LEU A 188 -6.23 21.25 -7.36
CA LEU A 188 -7.22 20.38 -8.01
C LEU A 188 -6.87 20.13 -9.48
N LEU A 189 -6.40 21.15 -10.19
CA LEU A 189 -5.91 21.00 -11.56
C LEU A 189 -4.71 20.05 -11.62
N SER A 190 -3.68 20.27 -10.80
CA SER A 190 -2.50 19.41 -10.72
C SER A 190 -2.87 17.95 -10.37
N PHE A 191 -3.76 17.77 -9.39
CA PHE A 191 -4.25 16.47 -8.98
C PHE A 191 -4.98 15.74 -10.10
N SER A 192 -5.86 16.44 -10.84
CA SER A 192 -6.61 15.86 -11.96
C SER A 192 -5.69 15.34 -13.08
N LEU A 193 -4.57 16.02 -13.33
CA LEU A 193 -3.55 15.59 -14.30
C LEU A 193 -2.83 14.32 -13.81
N GLY A 194 -2.51 14.24 -12.52
CA GLY A 194 -1.75 13.13 -11.93
C GLY A 194 -2.52 11.80 -11.79
N VAL A 195 -3.86 11.82 -11.82
CA VAL A 195 -4.70 10.60 -11.67
C VAL A 195 -4.61 9.69 -12.91
N VAL A 196 -4.27 10.22 -14.08
CA VAL A 196 -4.18 9.45 -15.33
C VAL A 196 -2.88 8.63 -15.35
N PRO A 197 -2.91 7.29 -15.43
CA PRO A 197 -1.68 6.49 -15.46
C PRO A 197 -0.82 6.76 -16.71
N VAL A 198 0.49 6.78 -16.52
CA VAL A 198 1.55 7.01 -17.54
C VAL A 198 1.50 8.41 -18.18
N VAL A 199 0.38 8.76 -18.82
CA VAL A 199 0.21 10.06 -19.49
C VAL A 199 0.11 11.20 -18.48
N GLY A 200 -0.55 10.96 -17.34
CA GLY A 200 -0.70 11.97 -16.29
C GLY A 200 0.62 12.41 -15.70
N GLN A 201 1.59 11.51 -15.53
CA GLN A 201 2.93 11.84 -15.04
C GLN A 201 3.67 12.78 -16.00
N LEU A 202 3.59 12.53 -17.32
CA LEU A 202 4.19 13.42 -18.31
C LEU A 202 3.50 14.79 -18.33
N LEU A 203 2.17 14.82 -18.23
CA LEU A 203 1.42 16.07 -18.14
C LEU A 203 1.74 16.84 -16.86
N SER A 204 1.87 16.16 -15.71
CA SER A 204 2.26 16.77 -14.43
C SER A 204 3.67 17.35 -14.50
N PHE A 205 4.61 16.69 -15.17
CA PHE A 205 5.95 17.23 -15.39
C PHE A 205 5.90 18.51 -16.23
N VAL A 206 5.17 18.51 -17.34
CA VAL A 206 4.97 19.69 -18.20
C VAL A 206 4.19 20.80 -17.49
N PHE A 207 3.33 20.45 -16.53
CA PHE A 207 2.57 21.41 -15.72
C PHE A 207 3.41 22.04 -14.59
N THR A 208 4.56 21.46 -14.24
CA THR A 208 5.39 21.95 -13.11
C THR A 208 5.81 23.43 -13.25
N PRO A 209 6.27 23.92 -14.43
CA PRO A 209 6.56 25.34 -14.61
C PRO A 209 5.33 26.23 -14.43
N PHE A 210 4.16 25.79 -14.91
CA PHE A 210 2.92 26.54 -14.72
C PHE A 210 2.61 26.67 -13.23
N PHE A 211 2.71 25.58 -12.49
CA PHE A 211 2.49 25.59 -11.04
C PHE A 211 3.47 26.52 -10.31
N LEU A 212 4.76 26.48 -10.64
CA LEU A 212 5.76 27.35 -10.02
C LEU A 212 5.52 28.83 -10.35
N LEU A 213 5.28 29.15 -11.62
CA LEU A 213 4.97 30.52 -12.05
C LEU A 213 3.67 31.02 -11.41
N TYR A 214 2.66 30.15 -11.26
CA TYR A 214 1.42 30.48 -10.54
C TYR A 214 1.73 30.88 -9.09
N MET A 215 2.58 30.12 -8.42
CA MET A 215 2.99 30.44 -7.05
C MET A 215 3.77 31.76 -6.98
N VAL A 216 4.63 32.08 -7.96
CA VAL A 216 5.32 33.37 -8.07
C VAL A 216 4.33 34.52 -8.27
N THR A 217 3.36 34.38 -9.18
CA THR A 217 2.35 35.41 -9.43
C THR A 217 1.49 35.66 -8.19
N VAL A 218 1.03 34.61 -7.51
CA VAL A 218 0.27 34.74 -6.24
C VAL A 218 1.12 35.40 -5.16
N TYR A 219 2.40 35.01 -5.06
CA TYR A 219 3.34 35.60 -4.11
C TYR A 219 3.49 37.11 -4.34
N ARG A 220 3.75 37.54 -5.58
CA ARG A 220 3.92 38.96 -5.94
C ARG A 220 2.65 39.76 -5.69
N ASP A 221 1.47 39.22 -6.05
CA ASP A 221 0.16 39.83 -5.76
C ASP A 221 -0.05 40.06 -4.24
N LEU A 222 0.30 39.07 -3.40
CA LEU A 222 0.21 39.20 -1.94
C LEU A 222 1.23 40.18 -1.38
N ARG A 223 2.46 40.18 -1.91
CA ARG A 223 3.54 41.09 -1.52
C ARG A 223 3.18 42.54 -1.84
N GLU A 224 2.67 42.81 -3.03
CA GLU A 224 2.22 44.14 -3.47
C GLU A 224 1.00 44.65 -2.69
N ALA A 225 0.09 43.75 -2.32
CA ALA A 225 -1.10 44.08 -1.52
C ALA A 225 -0.80 44.25 -0.03
N SER A 226 0.30 43.68 0.46
CA SER A 226 0.75 43.90 1.83
C SER A 226 1.47 45.25 1.95
N ASP A 227 1.01 46.11 2.85
CA ASP A 227 1.80 47.29 3.22
C ASP A 227 3.21 46.83 3.65
N ALA A 228 4.25 47.57 3.29
CA ALA A 228 5.62 47.31 3.73
C ALA A 228 5.73 47.53 5.25
N ILE A 229 5.23 46.58 6.05
CA ILE A 229 5.24 46.67 7.50
C ILE A 229 6.70 46.48 7.95
N PRO A 230 7.33 47.47 8.60
CA PRO A 230 8.66 47.29 9.15
C PRO A 230 8.64 46.11 10.13
N PHE A 231 9.60 45.22 9.91
CA PHE A 231 9.64 43.84 10.38
C PHE A 231 9.88 43.71 11.90
N GLN A 232 8.92 44.16 12.74
CA GLN A 232 8.96 44.03 14.20
C GLN A 232 7.76 43.22 14.72
N THR A 233 7.81 41.90 14.56
CA THR A 233 6.94 41.00 15.33
C THR A 233 7.53 40.75 16.71
N SER A 234 6.92 41.31 17.76
CA SER A 234 7.39 41.17 19.17
C SER A 234 7.34 39.73 19.73
N LYS A 235 6.93 38.74 18.91
CA LYS A 235 6.73 37.34 19.30
C LYS A 235 7.59 36.35 18.51
N ARG A 236 8.74 36.79 17.95
CA ARG A 236 9.67 35.91 17.18
C ARG A 236 10.04 34.63 17.94
N TRP A 237 10.19 34.70 19.25
CA TRP A 237 10.51 33.55 20.09
C TRP A 237 9.47 32.42 20.01
N VAL A 238 8.18 32.75 19.79
CA VAL A 238 7.11 31.74 19.66
C VAL A 238 7.35 30.87 18.43
N TRP A 239 7.72 31.48 17.31
CA TRP A 239 8.02 30.75 16.07
C TRP A 239 9.24 29.83 16.23
N TRP A 240 10.27 30.29 16.95
CA TRP A 240 11.41 29.46 17.31
C TRP A 240 11.02 28.27 18.20
N CYS A 241 10.21 28.49 19.23
CA CYS A 241 9.72 27.41 20.09
C CYS A 241 8.92 26.37 19.28
N MET A 242 8.07 26.81 18.35
CA MET A 242 7.34 25.93 17.46
C MET A 242 8.27 25.18 16.50
N ALA A 243 9.25 25.86 15.88
CA ALA A 243 10.20 25.20 15.00
C ALA A 243 10.98 24.09 15.74
N VAL A 244 11.48 24.39 16.95
CA VAL A 244 12.23 23.45 17.78
C VAL A 244 11.34 22.29 18.24
N PHE A 245 10.15 22.57 18.78
CA PHE A 245 9.23 21.55 19.27
C PHE A 245 8.83 20.55 18.16
N GLY A 246 8.43 21.06 16.99
CA GLY A 246 7.96 20.22 15.90
C GLY A 246 9.08 19.53 15.12
N THR A 247 10.33 19.95 15.30
CA THR A 247 11.49 19.20 14.79
C THR A 247 11.92 18.12 15.79
N LEU A 248 11.96 18.43 17.09
CA LEU A 248 12.37 17.49 18.12
C LEU A 248 11.39 16.33 18.28
N LEU A 249 10.09 16.58 18.18
CA LEU A 249 9.09 15.55 18.45
C LEU A 249 9.14 14.37 17.44
N PRO A 250 9.19 14.59 16.12
CA PRO A 250 9.42 13.51 15.15
C PRO A 250 10.78 12.84 15.33
N LEU A 251 11.85 13.58 15.66
CA LEU A 251 13.17 13.00 15.91
C LEU A 251 13.17 12.07 17.14
N LEU A 252 12.50 12.47 18.23
CA LEU A 252 12.31 11.65 19.41
C LEU A 252 11.40 10.45 19.12
N ALA A 253 10.39 10.61 18.28
CA ALA A 253 9.54 9.50 17.84
C ALA A 253 10.32 8.49 17.00
N ILE A 254 11.17 8.95 16.07
CA ILE A 254 12.06 8.09 15.27
C ILE A 254 13.09 7.43 16.17
N LEU A 255 13.70 8.15 17.12
CA LEU A 255 14.66 7.59 18.06
C LEU A 255 13.99 6.56 18.98
N GLY A 256 12.80 6.87 19.52
CA GLY A 256 12.02 5.96 20.34
C GLY A 256 11.64 4.71 19.55
N ALA A 257 11.12 4.87 18.34
CA ALA A 257 10.82 3.77 17.42
C ALA A 257 12.07 2.96 17.09
N ALA A 258 13.22 3.59 16.87
CA ALA A 258 14.48 2.88 16.65
C ALA A 258 14.89 2.08 17.89
N VAL A 259 14.84 2.68 19.08
CA VAL A 259 15.18 2.01 20.35
C VAL A 259 14.22 0.86 20.66
N THR A 260 12.94 0.96 20.32
CA THR A 260 11.96 -0.11 20.58
C THR A 260 11.96 -1.17 19.49
N LEU A 261 12.01 -0.77 18.21
CA LEU A 261 11.85 -1.65 17.06
C LEU A 261 13.18 -2.26 16.59
N VAL A 262 14.32 -1.56 16.67
CA VAL A 262 15.61 -2.12 16.20
C VAL A 262 16.02 -3.36 17.00
N PRO A 263 15.89 -3.42 18.34
CA PRO A 263 16.18 -4.65 19.08
C PRO A 263 15.17 -5.78 18.82
N GLN A 264 13.94 -5.42 18.44
CA GLN A 264 12.90 -6.36 18.05
C GLN A 264 13.03 -6.78 16.58
N LEU A 265 13.79 -6.04 15.78
CA LEU A 265 13.94 -6.24 14.34
C LEU A 265 14.45 -7.64 13.99
N PRO A 266 15.42 -8.25 14.70
CA PRO A 266 15.80 -9.64 14.44
C PRO A 266 14.63 -10.62 14.66
N ARG A 267 13.85 -10.43 15.72
CA ARG A 267 12.68 -11.27 16.01
C ARG A 267 11.56 -11.06 15.01
N VAL A 268 11.27 -9.82 14.64
CA VAL A 268 10.29 -9.47 13.60
C VAL A 268 10.73 -9.99 12.24
N LEU A 269 12.03 -9.95 11.91
CA LEU A 269 12.55 -10.56 10.68
C LEU A 269 12.49 -12.08 10.74
N GLU A 270 12.75 -12.71 11.88
CA GLU A 270 12.59 -14.16 12.09
C GLU A 270 11.12 -14.56 11.96
N GLU A 271 10.20 -13.81 12.58
CA GLU A 271 8.77 -14.02 12.46
C GLU A 271 8.32 -13.86 11.00
N ILE A 272 8.69 -12.77 10.31
CA ILE A 272 8.36 -12.56 8.89
C ILE A 272 9.01 -13.64 8.00
N GLN A 273 10.20 -14.11 8.35
CA GLN A 273 10.89 -15.22 7.68
C GLN A 273 10.19 -16.55 7.87
N GLN A 274 9.55 -16.75 9.03
CA GLN A 274 8.71 -17.89 9.36
C GLN A 274 7.25 -17.67 8.92
N GLY A 275 6.96 -16.64 8.13
CA GLY A 275 5.61 -16.32 7.65
C GLY A 275 4.67 -15.72 8.71
N LYS A 276 5.16 -15.35 9.89
CA LYS A 276 4.42 -14.65 10.94
C LYS A 276 4.60 -13.13 10.81
N VAL A 277 3.55 -12.41 10.46
CA VAL A 277 3.55 -10.94 10.49
C VAL A 277 3.16 -10.49 11.90
N PRO A 278 3.91 -9.58 12.56
CA PRO A 278 3.54 -9.13 13.90
C PRO A 278 2.17 -8.42 13.86
N GLY A 279 1.18 -8.99 14.55
CA GLY A 279 -0.17 -8.44 14.66
C GLY A 279 -1.17 -8.89 13.58
N ILE A 280 -0.78 -9.79 12.67
CA ILE A 280 -1.70 -10.49 11.76
C ILE A 280 -1.23 -11.95 11.70
N GLU A 281 -1.90 -12.86 12.44
CA GLU A 281 -1.69 -14.30 12.25
C GLU A 281 -2.32 -14.72 10.91
N LEU A 282 -1.57 -14.52 9.83
CA LEU A 282 -1.81 -15.23 8.58
C LEU A 282 -1.28 -16.66 8.75
N PRO A 283 -2.05 -17.69 8.36
CA PRO A 283 -1.59 -19.07 8.47
C PRO A 283 -0.33 -19.28 7.62
N HIS A 284 0.66 -19.94 8.21
CA HIS A 284 1.94 -20.28 7.61
C HIS A 284 1.79 -20.83 6.17
N LEU A 285 2.30 -20.08 5.20
CA LEU A 285 2.47 -20.49 3.81
C LEU A 285 3.93 -20.26 3.42
N ASP A 286 4.82 -21.09 3.95
CA ASP A 286 6.18 -21.19 3.45
C ASP A 286 6.14 -21.94 2.11
N GLY A 287 6.47 -21.25 1.00
CA GLY A 287 6.72 -21.92 -0.29
C GLY A 287 6.18 -21.29 -1.58
N PHE A 288 5.77 -20.01 -1.62
CA PHE A 288 5.26 -19.41 -2.89
C PHE A 288 6.12 -18.25 -3.41
N ASP A 289 6.75 -18.48 -4.56
CA ASP A 289 7.28 -17.45 -5.46
C ASP A 289 6.12 -16.81 -6.25
N PHE A 290 5.99 -15.49 -6.15
CA PHE A 290 4.93 -14.71 -6.81
C PHE A 290 5.36 -14.08 -8.15
N SER A 291 6.45 -14.54 -8.76
CA SER A 291 6.87 -14.05 -10.08
C SER A 291 6.27 -14.89 -11.22
N GLY A 292 5.15 -14.43 -11.80
CA GLY A 292 4.54 -15.17 -12.91
C GLY A 292 3.31 -14.55 -13.61
N GLN A 293 3.56 -13.48 -14.37
CA GLN A 293 2.86 -13.03 -15.59
C GLN A 293 1.31 -13.03 -15.69
N GLY A 294 0.75 -11.83 -15.62
CA GLY A 294 0.04 -11.19 -16.76
C GLY A 294 -0.97 -12.01 -17.57
N GLY A 295 -2.18 -12.20 -17.04
CA GLY A 295 -3.35 -12.66 -17.80
C GLY A 295 -4.52 -11.67 -17.66
N LYS A 296 -5.09 -11.23 -18.79
CA LYS A 296 -6.16 -10.23 -18.90
C LYS A 296 -7.34 -10.52 -17.95
N LYS A 297 -7.76 -9.49 -17.17
CA LYS A 297 -8.97 -9.49 -16.33
C LYS A 297 -10.21 -9.87 -17.15
N ARG A 298 -10.70 -11.11 -17.02
CA ARG A 298 -12.07 -11.48 -17.38
C ARG A 298 -13.03 -11.13 -16.24
N MET A 299 -14.24 -10.70 -16.59
CA MET A 299 -15.23 -10.21 -15.63
C MET A 299 -15.69 -11.29 -14.65
N ARG A 300 -15.59 -10.91 -13.38
CA ARG A 300 -16.02 -11.54 -12.13
C ARG A 300 -17.46 -12.05 -12.19
N THR A 301 -17.68 -13.32 -11.86
CA THR A 301 -19.02 -13.81 -11.53
C THR A 301 -18.95 -14.71 -10.30
N PRO A 302 -19.56 -14.33 -9.16
CA PRO A 302 -19.60 -15.20 -7.99
C PRO A 302 -20.38 -16.49 -8.29
N PRO A 303 -20.07 -17.61 -7.61
CA PRO A 303 -20.73 -18.91 -7.81
C PRO A 303 -22.25 -18.75 -7.75
N ARG A 304 -22.94 -19.17 -8.82
CA ARG A 304 -24.39 -19.00 -8.98
C ARG A 304 -25.14 -20.26 -8.53
N LEU A 305 -26.12 -20.02 -7.67
CA LEU A 305 -27.01 -21.03 -7.12
C LEU A 305 -28.08 -21.38 -8.17
N THR A 306 -28.08 -22.62 -8.66
CA THR A 306 -29.13 -23.12 -9.55
C THR A 306 -29.66 -24.42 -8.99
N ARG A 307 -30.97 -24.51 -8.74
CA ARG A 307 -31.63 -25.75 -8.29
C ARG A 307 -32.01 -26.52 -9.54
N LEU A 308 -31.28 -27.58 -9.88
CA LEU A 308 -31.72 -28.57 -10.87
C LEU A 308 -32.26 -29.81 -10.13
N PRO A 309 -33.23 -30.53 -10.72
CA PRO A 309 -33.87 -31.65 -10.06
C PRO A 309 -32.93 -32.86 -9.98
N SER A 310 -32.88 -33.43 -8.77
CA SER A 310 -32.52 -34.81 -8.44
C SER A 310 -31.16 -35.36 -8.90
N VAL A 311 -30.18 -35.24 -8.02
CA VAL A 311 -29.45 -36.42 -7.55
C VAL A 311 -29.58 -36.43 -6.01
N GLU A 312 -30.39 -37.36 -5.50
CA GLU A 312 -30.31 -37.88 -4.12
C GLU A 312 -30.24 -36.86 -2.96
N GLY A 313 -30.94 -35.72 -3.03
CA GLY A 313 -31.13 -34.83 -1.87
C GLY A 313 -29.93 -33.98 -1.44
N PHE A 314 -28.87 -33.90 -2.24
CA PHE A 314 -27.69 -33.07 -1.95
C PHE A 314 -27.94 -31.57 -2.17
N TRP A 315 -27.38 -30.75 -1.29
CA TRP A 315 -27.24 -29.30 -1.47
C TRP A 315 -25.97 -28.99 -2.24
N ILE A 316 -26.11 -28.40 -3.42
CA ILE A 316 -25.00 -28.21 -4.36
C ILE A 316 -24.63 -26.73 -4.50
N TRP A 317 -23.33 -26.44 -4.55
CA TRP A 317 -22.72 -25.19 -4.97
C TRP A 317 -21.96 -25.42 -6.27
N HIS A 318 -22.19 -24.56 -7.27
CA HIS A 318 -21.46 -24.59 -8.53
C HIS A 318 -20.45 -23.47 -8.58
N ASP A 319 -19.22 -23.82 -8.95
CA ASP A 319 -18.13 -22.87 -9.12
C ASP A 319 -17.70 -22.78 -10.60
N PRO A 320 -17.40 -21.58 -11.14
CA PRO A 320 -17.05 -21.40 -12.54
C PRO A 320 -15.66 -21.96 -12.86
N ALA A 321 -15.60 -23.00 -13.69
CA ALA A 321 -14.31 -23.59 -14.09
C ALA A 321 -13.37 -22.58 -14.77
N GLY A 322 -12.07 -22.67 -14.45
CA GLY A 322 -10.99 -21.90 -15.03
C GLY A 322 -10.72 -20.55 -14.34
N ASP A 323 -11.16 -20.39 -13.09
CA ASP A 323 -10.94 -19.19 -12.28
C ASP A 323 -9.83 -19.36 -11.20
N THR A 324 -9.21 -20.54 -11.17
CA THR A 324 -8.11 -20.89 -10.28
C THR A 324 -6.72 -20.72 -10.91
N LYS A 325 -5.68 -20.55 -10.06
CA LYS A 325 -4.27 -20.47 -10.48
C LYS A 325 -3.78 -21.74 -11.14
N ASN A 326 -4.21 -22.88 -10.60
CA ASN A 326 -3.81 -24.20 -11.03
C ASN A 326 -5.04 -24.92 -11.61
N PRO A 327 -5.12 -25.08 -12.95
CA PRO A 327 -6.25 -25.75 -13.60
C PRO A 327 -6.48 -27.21 -13.15
N LEU A 328 -5.50 -27.83 -12.48
CA LEU A 328 -5.62 -29.18 -11.90
C LEU A 328 -6.30 -29.18 -10.53
N LEU A 329 -6.34 -28.02 -9.85
CA LEU A 329 -6.96 -27.82 -8.54
C LEU A 329 -8.30 -27.06 -8.62
N ASP A 330 -8.79 -26.82 -9.82
CA ASP A 330 -10.03 -26.10 -10.10
C ASP A 330 -11.25 -26.90 -9.64
N ILE A 331 -12.00 -26.39 -8.65
CA ILE A 331 -13.24 -27.01 -8.19
C ILE A 331 -14.39 -26.58 -9.11
N ARG A 332 -15.23 -27.53 -9.47
CA ARG A 332 -16.43 -27.29 -10.28
C ARG A 332 -17.69 -27.31 -9.44
N GLU A 333 -17.72 -28.19 -8.45
CA GLU A 333 -18.91 -28.43 -7.65
C GLU A 333 -18.55 -28.90 -6.24
N VAL A 334 -19.23 -28.33 -5.25
CA VAL A 334 -19.22 -28.82 -3.87
C VAL A 334 -20.66 -29.20 -3.54
N ALA A 335 -20.87 -30.35 -2.93
CA ALA A 335 -22.19 -30.82 -2.52
C ALA A 335 -22.16 -31.40 -1.11
N ALA A 336 -23.24 -31.20 -0.36
CA ALA A 336 -23.38 -31.71 1.00
C ALA A 336 -24.78 -32.26 1.27
N LYS A 337 -24.87 -33.35 2.04
CA LYS A 337 -26.13 -33.99 2.46
C LYS A 337 -25.97 -34.53 3.88
N GLY A 338 -26.95 -34.27 4.73
CA GLY A 338 -27.13 -35.03 5.97
C GLY A 338 -28.16 -36.12 5.74
N GLU A 339 -27.89 -37.34 6.18
CA GLU A 339 -28.83 -38.46 6.12
C GLU A 339 -28.50 -39.46 7.24
N ASN A 340 -29.50 -39.83 8.04
CA ASN A 340 -29.37 -40.82 9.12
C ASN A 340 -28.21 -40.50 10.10
N GLY A 341 -27.95 -39.22 10.38
CA GLY A 341 -26.86 -38.80 11.28
C GLY A 341 -25.46 -38.93 10.68
N ILE A 342 -25.33 -39.09 9.36
CA ILE A 342 -24.07 -39.02 8.62
C ILE A 342 -24.08 -37.80 7.71
N LEU A 343 -22.99 -37.05 7.73
CA LEU A 343 -22.70 -35.95 6.82
C LEU A 343 -21.87 -36.46 5.65
N TYR A 344 -22.44 -36.32 4.45
CA TYR A 344 -21.82 -36.63 3.19
C TYR A 344 -21.38 -35.35 2.51
N PHE A 345 -20.08 -35.24 2.18
CA PHE A 345 -19.56 -34.16 1.33
C PHE A 345 -19.03 -34.74 0.04
N ARG A 346 -19.27 -34.03 -1.07
CA ARG A 346 -18.74 -34.37 -2.38
C ARG A 346 -18.09 -33.13 -2.99
N ILE A 347 -16.82 -33.25 -3.32
CA ILE A 347 -16.05 -32.21 -4.01
C ILE A 347 -15.71 -32.75 -5.39
N THR A 348 -16.13 -32.03 -6.43
CA THR A 348 -15.92 -32.41 -7.82
C THR A 348 -15.02 -31.40 -8.50
N MET A 349 -13.90 -31.89 -9.00
CA MET A 349 -12.87 -31.13 -9.69
C MET A 349 -13.20 -30.98 -11.18
N ALA A 350 -12.69 -29.92 -11.82
CA ALA A 350 -12.73 -29.78 -13.28
C ALA A 350 -11.81 -30.80 -13.97
N SER A 351 -10.63 -31.04 -13.39
CA SER A 351 -9.63 -32.04 -13.80
C SER A 351 -9.68 -33.28 -12.91
N SER A 352 -9.20 -34.45 -13.35
CA SER A 352 -9.17 -35.63 -12.47
C SER A 352 -8.08 -35.52 -11.41
N PHE A 353 -8.33 -36.09 -10.23
CA PHE A 353 -7.33 -36.22 -9.17
C PHE A 353 -6.09 -36.99 -9.65
N ASP A 354 -6.27 -37.99 -10.52
CA ASP A 354 -5.16 -38.72 -11.14
C ASP A 354 -4.26 -37.82 -12.00
N ALA A 355 -4.83 -36.82 -12.67
CA ALA A 355 -4.05 -35.87 -13.46
C ALA A 355 -3.21 -34.98 -12.55
N TYR A 356 -3.78 -34.54 -11.42
CA TYR A 356 -3.06 -33.79 -10.39
C TYR A 356 -1.91 -34.62 -9.80
N PHE A 357 -2.18 -35.81 -9.28
CA PHE A 357 -1.16 -36.64 -8.62
C PHE A 357 -0.04 -37.12 -9.55
N LYS A 358 -0.27 -37.19 -10.88
CA LYS A 358 0.79 -37.47 -11.85
C LYS A 358 1.79 -36.31 -12.04
N THR A 359 1.39 -35.09 -11.71
CA THR A 359 2.18 -33.88 -11.95
C THR A 359 2.97 -33.40 -10.74
N VAL A 360 2.55 -33.78 -9.53
CA VAL A 360 3.21 -33.40 -8.27
C VAL A 360 4.41 -34.33 -8.03
N LYS A 361 5.59 -33.73 -7.85
CA LYS A 361 6.86 -34.47 -7.68
C LYS A 361 7.37 -34.51 -6.23
N ASP A 362 6.84 -33.67 -5.36
CA ASP A 362 7.32 -33.49 -3.98
C ASP A 362 6.27 -33.88 -2.93
N ALA A 363 6.72 -34.14 -1.71
CA ALA A 363 5.90 -34.61 -0.58
C ALA A 363 5.07 -33.49 0.10
N ASP A 364 4.79 -32.41 -0.62
CA ASP A 364 4.09 -31.25 -0.08
C ASP A 364 2.57 -31.44 -0.16
N TYR A 365 1.89 -31.12 0.94
CA TYR A 365 0.44 -31.11 1.03
C TYR A 365 -0.11 -29.80 0.48
N TYR A 366 -0.89 -29.86 -0.59
CA TYR A 366 -1.58 -28.71 -1.16
C TYR A 366 -3.00 -28.60 -0.59
N PRO A 367 -3.38 -27.44 -0.03
CA PRO A 367 -4.74 -27.22 0.44
C PRO A 367 -5.68 -27.12 -0.77
N LEU A 368 -6.73 -27.93 -0.78
CA LEU A 368 -7.76 -27.91 -1.81
C LEU A 368 -8.90 -26.98 -1.42
N ILE A 369 -9.53 -27.25 -0.27
CA ILE A 369 -10.76 -26.60 0.17
C ILE A 369 -10.88 -26.67 1.70
N SER A 370 -11.45 -25.62 2.29
CA SER A 370 -11.90 -25.61 3.69
C SER A 370 -13.43 -25.54 3.73
N LEU A 371 -14.05 -26.47 4.45
CA LEU A 371 -15.49 -26.45 4.72
C LEU A 371 -15.72 -25.89 6.12
N TYR A 372 -16.50 -24.82 6.23
CA TYR A 372 -16.83 -24.21 7.52
C TYR A 372 -18.23 -24.60 7.95
N LEU A 373 -18.37 -25.00 9.21
CA LEU A 373 -19.60 -25.54 9.78
C LEU A 373 -19.97 -24.77 11.05
N ASP A 374 -21.24 -24.39 11.15
CA ASP A 374 -21.84 -23.71 12.28
C ASP A 374 -23.04 -24.55 12.75
N ILE A 375 -22.97 -25.00 14.00
CA ILE A 375 -23.88 -25.97 14.60
C ILE A 375 -25.04 -25.32 15.35
N ASP A 376 -24.87 -24.11 15.87
CA ASP A 376 -25.91 -23.39 16.62
C ASP A 376 -26.84 -22.58 15.69
N VAL A 377 -26.38 -22.33 14.46
CA VAL A 377 -27.11 -21.60 13.41
C VAL A 377 -27.43 -20.16 13.83
N ASP A 378 -26.90 -19.65 14.94
CA ASP A 378 -27.13 -18.28 15.40
C ASP A 378 -26.14 -17.35 14.67
N ARG A 379 -26.68 -16.36 13.93
CA ARG A 379 -25.86 -15.39 13.19
C ARG A 379 -25.07 -14.44 14.07
N ARG A 380 -25.34 -14.42 15.37
CA ARG A 380 -24.63 -13.62 16.36
C ARG A 380 -23.32 -14.29 16.79
N THR A 381 -23.29 -15.62 16.79
CA THR A 381 -22.17 -16.45 17.22
C THR A 381 -21.42 -17.04 16.02
N GLY A 382 -22.12 -17.40 14.93
CA GLY A 382 -21.51 -17.98 13.72
C GLY A 382 -22.03 -17.52 12.36
N GLY A 383 -21.13 -17.52 11.37
CA GLY A 383 -21.40 -17.02 10.01
C GLY A 383 -21.61 -15.50 9.92
N ARG A 384 -21.12 -14.74 10.90
CA ARG A 384 -21.25 -13.27 10.94
C ARG A 384 -20.47 -12.65 9.79
N VAL A 385 -21.15 -11.83 8.98
CA VAL A 385 -20.53 -11.11 7.87
C VAL A 385 -19.69 -9.95 8.41
N ILE A 386 -18.36 -10.02 8.25
CA ILE A 386 -17.41 -8.94 8.56
C ILE A 386 -17.28 -8.04 7.32
N THR A 387 -17.07 -8.64 6.15
CA THR A 387 -17.04 -7.95 4.86
C THR A 387 -17.80 -8.78 3.81
N ALA A 388 -17.96 -8.24 2.59
CA ALA A 388 -18.53 -9.02 1.48
C ALA A 388 -17.73 -10.30 1.16
N SER A 389 -16.48 -10.40 1.65
CA SER A 389 -15.54 -11.50 1.44
C SER A 389 -15.11 -12.26 2.69
N GLU A 390 -15.67 -11.93 3.84
CA GLU A 390 -15.15 -12.46 5.11
C GLU A 390 -16.30 -12.71 6.07
N ARG A 391 -16.36 -13.94 6.60
CA ARG A 391 -17.31 -14.34 7.63
C ARG A 391 -16.56 -15.03 8.75
N SER A 392 -17.00 -14.81 9.99
CA SER A 392 -16.40 -15.39 11.19
C SER A 392 -17.42 -16.10 12.08
N GLY A 393 -16.91 -16.83 13.07
CA GLY A 393 -17.73 -17.45 14.12
C GLY A 393 -18.21 -18.87 13.83
N TYR A 394 -17.72 -19.54 12.79
CA TYR A 394 -18.02 -20.96 12.60
C TYR A 394 -17.44 -21.78 13.76
N ASP A 395 -18.13 -22.86 14.15
CA ASP A 395 -17.73 -23.74 15.26
C ASP A 395 -16.70 -24.79 14.83
N PHE A 396 -16.71 -25.19 13.56
CA PHE A 396 -15.79 -26.19 13.01
C PHE A 396 -15.30 -25.83 11.62
N ALA A 397 -14.09 -26.30 11.30
CA ALA A 397 -13.53 -26.28 9.96
C ALA A 397 -12.99 -27.66 9.56
N LEU A 398 -13.26 -28.07 8.33
CA LEU A 398 -12.72 -29.28 7.72
C LEU A 398 -11.78 -28.89 6.59
N ASN A 399 -10.49 -29.14 6.78
CA ASN A 399 -9.47 -28.79 5.79
C ASN A 399 -9.10 -30.03 4.99
N VAL A 400 -9.24 -29.96 3.67
CA VAL A 400 -8.85 -31.02 2.75
C VAL A 400 -7.53 -30.66 2.10
N LEU A 401 -6.52 -31.50 2.32
CA LEU A 401 -5.20 -31.38 1.72
C LEU A 401 -4.89 -32.59 0.83
N LEU A 402 -4.24 -32.32 -0.31
CA LEU A 402 -3.79 -33.33 -1.26
C LEU A 402 -2.27 -33.43 -1.19
N GLY A 403 -1.73 -34.63 -1.01
CA GLY A 403 -0.28 -34.88 -0.99
C GLY A 403 0.08 -36.17 -1.73
N SER A 404 1.39 -36.35 -1.99
CA SER A 404 1.93 -37.55 -2.61
C SER A 404 3.11 -38.06 -1.79
N GLU A 405 3.10 -39.32 -1.35
CA GLU A 405 4.21 -39.87 -0.58
C GLU A 405 5.27 -40.48 -1.51
N HIS A 406 6.45 -39.87 -1.51
CA HIS A 406 7.53 -40.17 -2.46
C HIS A 406 8.07 -41.62 -2.34
N ALA A 407 7.97 -42.24 -1.16
CA ALA A 407 8.47 -43.59 -0.92
C ALA A 407 7.50 -44.72 -1.36
N SER A 408 6.20 -44.45 -1.38
CA SER A 408 5.15 -45.45 -1.65
C SER A 408 4.40 -45.22 -2.96
N LYS A 409 4.54 -44.05 -3.61
CA LYS A 409 3.70 -43.56 -4.72
C LYS A 409 2.19 -43.59 -4.38
N ASN A 410 1.86 -43.55 -3.09
CA ASN A 410 0.47 -43.46 -2.68
C ASN A 410 0.02 -41.99 -2.71
N ASN A 411 -1.10 -41.78 -3.37
CA ASN A 411 -1.83 -40.52 -3.33
C ASN A 411 -2.46 -40.39 -1.94
N ILE A 412 -2.15 -39.32 -1.22
CA ILE A 412 -2.68 -39.07 0.12
C ILE A 412 -3.68 -37.93 0.04
N VAL A 413 -4.91 -38.20 0.47
CA VAL A 413 -5.86 -37.13 0.79
C VAL A 413 -5.98 -37.07 2.29
N LYS A 414 -5.44 -36.00 2.86
CA LYS A 414 -5.49 -35.74 4.29
C LYS A 414 -6.64 -34.80 4.57
N VAL A 415 -7.53 -35.20 5.48
CA VAL A 415 -8.65 -34.36 5.90
C VAL A 415 -8.58 -34.18 7.40
N THR A 416 -8.36 -32.94 7.83
CA THR A 416 -8.17 -32.62 9.25
C THR A 416 -9.37 -31.81 9.75
N LEU A 417 -9.93 -32.24 10.89
CA LEU A 417 -11.02 -31.56 11.54
C LEU A 417 -10.48 -30.60 12.61
N TYR A 418 -10.99 -29.37 12.61
CA TYR A 418 -10.65 -28.34 13.58
C TYR A 418 -11.92 -27.88 14.29
N GLN A 419 -11.82 -27.71 15.60
CA GLN A 419 -12.76 -26.93 16.38
C GLN A 419 -12.28 -25.48 16.40
N MET A 420 -13.21 -24.56 16.17
CA MET A 420 -12.96 -23.13 16.13
C MET A 420 -13.50 -22.48 17.40
N ASP A 421 -12.66 -21.70 18.07
CA ASP A 421 -13.03 -20.71 19.09
C ASP A 421 -12.58 -19.35 18.55
N SER A 422 -13.17 -18.23 18.99
CA SER A 422 -13.16 -16.93 18.31
C SER A 422 -11.81 -16.38 17.81
N ASP A 423 -10.68 -16.88 18.30
CA ASP A 423 -9.32 -16.60 17.82
C ASP A 423 -8.39 -17.84 17.73
N HIS A 424 -8.89 -19.05 17.98
CA HIS A 424 -8.06 -20.26 18.08
C HIS A 424 -8.66 -21.47 17.35
N GLN A 425 -7.82 -22.14 16.55
CA GLN A 425 -8.17 -23.43 15.93
C GLN A 425 -7.51 -24.58 16.69
N LYS A 426 -8.32 -25.49 17.24
CA LYS A 426 -7.84 -26.70 17.89
C LYS A 426 -8.07 -27.88 16.95
N SER A 427 -6.99 -28.52 16.50
CA SER A 427 -7.10 -29.76 15.73
C SER A 427 -7.74 -30.87 16.57
N LEU A 428 -8.80 -31.45 16.05
CA LEU A 428 -9.45 -32.66 16.57
C LEU A 428 -8.89 -33.94 15.93
N GLY A 429 -7.87 -33.80 15.08
CA GLY A 429 -7.19 -34.88 14.39
C GLY A 429 -7.68 -35.13 12.97
N ASP A 430 -7.03 -36.10 12.32
CA ASP A 430 -7.31 -36.48 10.94
C ASP A 430 -8.48 -37.47 10.86
N LEU A 431 -9.30 -37.35 9.81
CA LEU A 431 -10.34 -38.34 9.52
C LEU A 431 -9.70 -39.69 9.19
N ALA A 432 -10.38 -40.76 9.60
CA ALA A 432 -9.96 -42.11 9.26
C ALA A 432 -9.95 -42.29 7.73
N PRO A 433 -8.98 -43.01 7.14
CA PRO A 433 -8.88 -43.19 5.69
C PRO A 433 -10.17 -43.75 5.05
N GLN A 434 -10.91 -44.59 5.78
CA GLN A 434 -12.19 -45.16 5.34
C GLN A 434 -13.33 -44.12 5.18
N SER A 435 -13.19 -42.95 5.79
CA SER A 435 -14.14 -41.83 5.66
C SER A 435 -13.88 -40.98 4.42
N VAL A 436 -12.82 -41.26 3.66
CA VAL A 436 -12.37 -40.48 2.51
C VAL A 436 -12.27 -41.39 1.29
N THR A 437 -12.97 -41.06 0.21
CA THR A 437 -12.92 -41.84 -1.04
C THR A 437 -12.67 -40.92 -2.22
N VAL A 438 -11.63 -41.23 -3.00
CA VAL A 438 -11.29 -40.52 -4.24
C VAL A 438 -11.64 -41.41 -5.43
N SER A 439 -12.42 -40.90 -6.37
CA SER A 439 -12.76 -41.59 -7.61
C SER A 439 -12.79 -40.62 -8.78
N GLY A 440 -11.81 -40.73 -9.68
CA GLY A 440 -11.70 -39.91 -10.88
C GLY A 440 -11.61 -38.41 -10.58
N ARG A 441 -12.74 -37.70 -10.69
CA ARG A 441 -12.85 -36.24 -10.42
C ARG A 441 -13.46 -35.91 -9.07
N THR A 442 -13.89 -36.92 -8.32
CA THR A 442 -14.75 -36.73 -7.16
C THR A 442 -14.08 -37.24 -5.90
N LEU A 443 -14.04 -36.37 -4.89
CA LEU A 443 -13.66 -36.68 -3.52
C LEU A 443 -14.94 -36.74 -2.69
N SER A 444 -15.17 -37.86 -2.00
CA SER A 444 -16.32 -38.08 -1.13
C SER A 444 -15.86 -38.24 0.31
N LEU A 445 -16.52 -37.53 1.23
CA LEU A 445 -16.25 -37.57 2.67
C LEU A 445 -17.50 -38.05 3.41
N GLN A 446 -17.33 -38.95 4.37
CA GLN A 446 -18.41 -39.48 5.21
C GLN A 446 -18.06 -39.30 6.68
N ILE A 447 -18.78 -38.41 7.37
CA ILE A 447 -18.48 -38.02 8.74
C ILE A 447 -19.72 -38.22 9.63
N PRO A 448 -19.64 -38.99 10.72
CA PRO A 448 -20.74 -39.08 11.68
C PRO A 448 -21.03 -37.71 12.32
N ALA A 449 -22.29 -37.28 12.29
CA ALA A 449 -22.72 -35.98 12.82
C ALA A 449 -22.42 -35.83 14.33
N ALA A 450 -22.39 -36.95 15.06
CA ALA A 450 -22.00 -37.01 16.47
C ALA A 450 -20.59 -36.45 16.75
N ARG A 451 -19.69 -36.41 15.75
CA ARG A 451 -18.36 -35.77 15.88
C ARG A 451 -18.43 -34.27 16.11
N PHE A 452 -19.53 -33.63 15.72
CA PHE A 452 -19.78 -32.20 15.91
C PHE A 452 -20.71 -31.91 17.09
N GLY A 453 -21.11 -32.94 17.86
CA GLY A 453 -22.01 -32.77 19.00
C GLY A 453 -23.47 -32.50 18.63
N VAL A 454 -23.89 -32.79 17.40
CA VAL A 454 -25.25 -32.57 16.87
C VAL A 454 -26.00 -33.87 16.63
N HIS A 455 -27.33 -33.83 16.73
CA HIS A 455 -28.26 -34.94 16.52
C HIS A 455 -28.82 -34.97 15.10
N SER A 456 -29.40 -36.11 14.69
CA SER A 456 -29.94 -36.29 13.33
C SER A 456 -31.10 -35.38 12.96
N GLU A 457 -31.76 -34.75 13.95
CA GLU A 457 -32.86 -33.81 13.71
C GLU A 457 -32.40 -32.34 13.63
N ASP A 458 -31.10 -32.08 13.87
CA ASP A 458 -30.56 -30.72 13.88
C ASP A 458 -30.28 -30.21 12.46
N MET A 459 -30.11 -28.88 12.36
CA MET A 459 -29.72 -28.19 11.15
C MET A 459 -28.28 -27.71 11.30
N MET A 460 -27.51 -27.75 10.21
CA MET A 460 -26.15 -27.22 10.20
C MET A 460 -26.00 -26.15 9.13
N ARG A 461 -25.38 -25.02 9.48
CA ARG A 461 -24.98 -24.00 8.51
C ARG A 461 -23.61 -24.34 7.95
N MET A 462 -23.48 -24.25 6.63
CA MET A 462 -22.23 -24.56 5.95
C MET A 462 -21.90 -23.55 4.85
N CYS A 463 -20.62 -23.25 4.71
CA CYS A 463 -20.03 -22.68 3.51
C CYS A 463 -18.67 -23.32 3.23
N PHE A 464 -18.01 -22.93 2.14
CA PHE A 464 -16.66 -23.38 1.85
C PHE A 464 -15.80 -22.25 1.29
N LEU A 465 -14.49 -22.44 1.41
CA LEU A 465 -13.43 -21.60 0.85
C LEU A 465 -12.53 -22.46 -0.03
N GLU A 466 -12.36 -22.05 -1.29
CA GLU A 466 -11.42 -22.67 -2.22
C GLU A 466 -10.09 -21.92 -2.22
N TYR A 467 -8.98 -22.64 -2.03
CA TYR A 467 -7.66 -22.03 -1.93
C TYR A 467 -7.06 -21.64 -3.29
N GLY A 468 -7.49 -22.28 -4.38
CA GLY A 468 -6.96 -22.06 -5.71
C GLY A 468 -7.44 -20.77 -6.41
N GLN A 469 -8.50 -20.13 -5.88
CA GLN A 469 -9.25 -19.08 -6.58
C GLN A 469 -8.44 -17.78 -6.71
N GLN A 470 -8.25 -17.26 -7.94
CA GLN A 470 -7.48 -16.02 -8.17
C GLN A 470 -8.28 -14.74 -7.90
N GLN A 471 -9.62 -14.77 -8.03
CA GLN A 471 -10.44 -13.56 -8.05
C GLN A 471 -11.85 -13.78 -7.50
N GLY A 472 -12.08 -13.28 -6.29
CA GLY A 472 -13.40 -13.34 -5.66
C GLY A 472 -13.25 -13.31 -4.15
N SER A 473 -14.36 -13.10 -3.46
CA SER A 473 -14.48 -13.09 -2.01
C SER A 473 -14.18 -14.43 -1.31
N GLY A 474 -13.60 -15.44 -1.99
CA GLY A 474 -13.15 -16.74 -1.48
C GLY A 474 -14.22 -17.67 -0.89
N LEU A 475 -15.25 -17.11 -0.25
CA LEU A 475 -16.20 -17.84 0.58
C LEU A 475 -17.55 -18.00 -0.14
N ALA A 476 -18.01 -19.24 -0.24
CA ALA A 476 -19.32 -19.56 -0.77
C ALA A 476 -20.47 -18.99 0.09
N LYS A 477 -21.68 -18.88 -0.49
CA LYS A 477 -22.88 -18.50 0.28
C LYS A 477 -23.27 -19.62 1.24
N ASP A 478 -23.71 -19.24 2.44
CA ASP A 478 -24.16 -20.19 3.46
C ASP A 478 -25.38 -20.97 2.98
N LYS A 479 -25.45 -22.24 3.36
CA LYS A 479 -26.67 -23.04 3.29
C LYS A 479 -26.94 -23.74 4.61
N LEU A 480 -28.23 -23.90 4.90
CA LEU A 480 -28.69 -24.74 5.99
C LEU A 480 -28.93 -26.15 5.45
N ILE A 481 -28.30 -27.13 6.06
CA ILE A 481 -28.36 -28.54 5.69
C ILE A 481 -29.10 -29.28 6.81
N PRO A 482 -30.25 -29.92 6.51
CA PRO A 482 -30.88 -30.83 7.46
C PRO A 482 -30.04 -32.10 7.61
N LEU A 483 -29.93 -32.61 8.83
CA LEU A 483 -29.20 -33.83 9.15
C LEU A 483 -30.05 -35.12 9.05
N LYS A 484 -31.34 -34.96 8.72
CA LYS A 484 -32.36 -36.00 8.66
C LYS A 484 -32.46 -36.66 7.30
#